data_AF-A0A1M7NVD0-F1
#
_entry.id   AF-A0A1M7NVD0-F1
#
_cell.length_a   1.000
_cell.length_b   1.000
_cell.length_c   1.000
_cell.angle_alpha   90.00
_cell.angle_beta   90.00
_cell.angle_gamma   90.00
#
_symmetry.space_group_name_H-M   'P 1'
#
loop_
_entity.id
_entity.type
_entity.pdbx_description
1 polymer ?
#
loop_
_entity_poly.entity_id
_entity_poly.type
_entity_poly.pdbx_seq_one_letter_code
_entity_poly.pdbx_strand_id
1 'polypeptide(L)'
;MSSSGADEKDSKSSLDAWYKVPAEHSVDGKEFWGGWASFKDGNFSSALYIFDTKTNQYLTKPQTPTGREIFGILYNEIVGAGGKIEAIIGNWNQGTNLERLNKLLRDKVPFDEAALQTFTGGQAQQRGFTKVKRIGGTLNPDGVTWQSVNIEFTRPSGN
;
A
#
# COMPACT_ATOMS: atom_id res chain seq x y z
N MET A 1 2.35 -32.46 -40.32
CA MET A 1 1.46 -31.29 -40.45
C MET A 1 0.50 -31.36 -39.27
N SER A 2 0.89 -30.81 -38.13
CA SER A 2 0.62 -29.43 -37.70
C SER A 2 -0.69 -29.33 -36.91
N SER A 3 -0.55 -29.23 -35.59
CA SER A 3 -1.34 -28.37 -34.70
C SER A 3 -0.40 -28.11 -33.51
N SER A 4 0.34 -27.00 -33.46
CA SER A 4 -0.15 -25.68 -33.02
C SER A 4 -1.03 -25.87 -31.79
N GLY A 5 -0.55 -25.66 -30.56
CA GLY A 5 0.09 -24.43 -30.12
C GLY A 5 -0.98 -23.60 -29.41
N ALA A 6 -1.17 -23.87 -28.12
CA ALA A 6 -1.79 -22.94 -27.19
C ALA A 6 -0.89 -22.97 -25.95
N ASP A 7 0.19 -22.19 -26.03
CA ASP A 7 0.82 -21.65 -24.84
C ASP A 7 -0.27 -20.90 -24.08
N GLU A 8 -0.83 -21.54 -23.06
CA GLU A 8 -1.57 -20.86 -22.02
C GLU A 8 -0.55 -20.02 -21.25
N LYS A 9 -0.17 -18.89 -21.84
CA LYS A 9 0.42 -17.79 -21.08
C LYS A 9 -0.65 -17.40 -20.09
N ASP A 10 -0.55 -17.95 -18.88
CA ASP A 10 -1.06 -17.35 -17.65
C ASP A 10 -0.53 -15.91 -17.61
N SER A 11 -1.25 -15.03 -18.31
CA SER A 11 -1.09 -13.60 -18.23
C SER A 11 -1.52 -13.30 -16.80
N LYS A 12 -0.55 -13.26 -15.88
CA LYS A 12 -0.75 -12.74 -14.54
C LYS A 12 -1.38 -11.36 -14.69
N SER A 13 -2.70 -11.31 -14.51
CA SER A 13 -3.51 -10.15 -14.86
C SER A 13 -3.11 -8.99 -13.97
N SER A 14 -2.59 -7.92 -14.57
CA SER A 14 -2.44 -6.66 -13.87
C SER A 14 -3.82 -6.02 -13.70
N LEU A 15 -4.14 -5.57 -12.50
CA LEU A 15 -5.37 -4.82 -12.22
C LEU A 15 -4.98 -3.47 -11.61
N ASP A 16 -5.70 -2.43 -11.97
CA ASP A 16 -5.58 -1.10 -11.37
C ASP A 16 -6.94 -0.69 -10.80
N ALA A 17 -6.91 -0.03 -9.65
CA ALA A 17 -8.07 0.49 -8.95
C ALA A 17 -7.83 1.96 -8.60
N TRP A 18 -8.86 2.79 -8.72
CA TRP A 18 -8.77 4.22 -8.47
C TRP A 18 -9.96 4.67 -7.65
N TYR A 19 -9.70 5.36 -6.55
CA TYR A 19 -10.75 5.95 -5.74
C TYR A 19 -10.83 7.45 -6.02
N LYS A 20 -11.94 7.88 -6.63
CA LYS A 20 -12.27 9.29 -6.83
C LYS A 20 -13.14 9.76 -5.67
N VAL A 21 -12.70 10.77 -4.94
CA VAL A 21 -13.46 11.40 -3.86
C VAL A 21 -14.58 12.24 -4.48
N PRO A 22 -15.86 11.96 -4.16
CA PRO A 22 -16.98 12.75 -4.64
C PRO A 22 -16.92 14.22 -4.21
N ALA A 23 -17.52 15.11 -5.00
CA ALA A 23 -17.49 16.55 -4.79
C ALA A 23 -18.07 16.96 -3.42
N GLU A 24 -19.11 16.26 -2.97
CA GLU A 24 -19.77 16.46 -1.66
C GLU A 24 -18.82 16.24 -0.48
N HIS A 25 -17.79 15.41 -0.66
CA HIS A 25 -16.76 15.12 0.35
C HIS A 25 -15.49 15.97 0.16
N SER A 26 -15.38 16.73 -0.92
CA SER A 26 -14.18 17.51 -1.24
C SER A 26 -14.15 18.92 -0.64
N VAL A 27 -12.95 19.39 -0.28
CA VAL A 27 -12.68 20.82 -0.07
C VAL A 27 -12.91 21.54 -1.41
N ASP A 28 -13.61 22.68 -1.38
CA ASP A 28 -13.99 23.48 -2.56
C ASP A 28 -14.98 22.85 -3.56
N GLY A 29 -15.58 21.70 -3.24
CA GLY A 29 -16.63 21.10 -4.07
C GLY A 29 -16.16 20.56 -5.42
N LYS A 30 -14.86 20.31 -5.55
CA LYS A 30 -14.24 19.71 -6.75
C LYS A 30 -13.79 18.29 -6.44
N GLU A 31 -14.21 17.35 -7.27
CA GLU A 31 -13.73 15.97 -7.17
C GLU A 31 -12.20 15.92 -7.28
N PHE A 32 -11.60 14.99 -6.53
CA PHE A 32 -10.16 14.72 -6.57
C PHE A 32 -9.90 13.23 -6.37
N TRP A 33 -8.68 12.79 -6.69
CA TRP A 33 -8.30 11.39 -6.48
C TRP A 33 -7.90 11.18 -5.01
N GLY A 34 -8.57 10.25 -4.33
CA GLY A 34 -8.26 9.90 -2.94
C GLY A 34 -7.20 8.81 -2.82
N GLY A 35 -7.05 7.99 -3.86
CA GLY A 35 -6.00 6.98 -3.92
C GLY A 35 -6.02 6.17 -5.21
N TRP A 36 -4.95 5.40 -5.38
CA TRP A 36 -4.77 4.42 -6.44
C TRP A 36 -4.18 3.14 -5.86
N ALA A 37 -4.52 2.00 -6.45
CA ALA A 37 -3.84 0.75 -6.21
C ALA A 37 -3.53 0.03 -7.53
N SER A 38 -2.40 -0.68 -7.52
CA SER A 38 -2.06 -1.68 -8.53
C SER A 38 -1.99 -3.06 -7.90
N PHE A 39 -2.34 -4.04 -8.71
CA PHE A 39 -2.15 -5.45 -8.45
C PHE A 39 -1.41 -6.06 -9.61
N LYS A 40 -0.26 -6.68 -9.34
CA LYS A 40 0.53 -7.39 -10.34
C LYS A 40 1.24 -8.56 -9.71
N ASP A 41 1.15 -9.73 -10.35
CA ASP A 41 1.85 -10.94 -9.90
C ASP A 41 1.60 -11.31 -8.43
N GLY A 42 0.36 -11.11 -7.93
CA GLY A 42 0.01 -11.38 -6.52
C GLY A 42 0.29 -10.21 -5.56
N ASN A 43 0.98 -9.17 -6.02
CA ASN A 43 1.39 -8.03 -5.19
C ASN A 43 0.41 -6.87 -5.32
N PHE A 44 -0.19 -6.48 -4.19
CA PHE A 44 -0.99 -5.26 -4.07
C PHE A 44 -0.12 -4.12 -3.57
N SER A 45 -0.14 -2.97 -4.26
CA SER A 45 0.49 -1.73 -3.79
C SER A 45 -0.48 -0.57 -3.97
N SER A 46 -0.43 0.42 -3.07
CA SER A 46 -1.32 1.57 -3.14
C SER A 46 -0.64 2.88 -2.74
N ALA A 47 -1.20 3.97 -3.26
CA ALA A 47 -0.86 5.33 -2.89
C ALA A 47 -2.15 6.06 -2.50
N LEU A 48 -2.11 6.81 -1.39
CA LEU A 48 -3.25 7.56 -0.87
C LEU A 48 -2.93 9.06 -0.98
N TYR A 49 -3.85 9.83 -1.55
CA TYR A 49 -3.63 11.24 -1.95
C TYR A 49 -4.52 12.23 -1.18
N ILE A 50 -4.91 11.88 0.04
CA ILE A 50 -5.81 12.70 0.87
C ILE A 50 -5.13 13.86 1.60
N PHE A 51 -3.82 14.05 1.42
CA PHE A 51 -3.03 15.09 2.05
C PHE A 51 -2.34 15.96 1.00
N ASP A 52 -2.65 17.26 1.02
CA ASP A 52 -1.97 18.25 0.19
C ASP A 52 -0.72 18.76 0.90
N THR A 53 0.44 18.38 0.37
CA THR A 53 1.75 18.75 0.92
C THR A 53 2.10 20.23 0.71
N LYS A 54 1.43 20.95 -0.20
CA LYS A 54 1.66 22.39 -0.42
C LYS A 54 0.97 23.23 0.64
N THR A 55 -0.22 22.83 1.03
CA THR A 55 -1.04 23.54 2.02
C THR A 55 -0.94 22.93 3.41
N ASN A 56 -0.30 21.76 3.55
CA ASN A 56 -0.18 20.99 4.79
C ASN A 56 -1.55 20.68 5.41
N GLN A 57 -2.55 20.43 4.56
CA GLN A 57 -3.92 20.17 4.95
C GLN A 57 -4.40 18.85 4.35
N TYR A 58 -5.22 18.13 5.11
CA TYR A 58 -6.02 17.05 4.54
C TYR A 58 -7.11 17.67 3.66
N LEU A 59 -7.28 17.16 2.44
CA LEU A 59 -8.25 17.66 1.45
C LEU A 59 -9.69 17.24 1.77
N THR A 60 -10.02 17.11 3.05
CA THR A 60 -11.22 16.39 3.50
C THR A 60 -12.13 17.28 4.33
N LYS A 61 -13.40 17.41 3.91
CA LYS A 61 -14.51 17.88 4.76
C LYS A 61 -14.92 16.80 5.78
N PRO A 62 -15.74 17.12 6.80
CA PRO A 62 -16.44 16.10 7.58
C PRO A 62 -17.10 15.07 6.66
N GLN A 63 -17.04 13.78 7.02
CA GLN A 63 -17.56 12.64 6.23
C GLN A 63 -16.72 12.21 5.02
N THR A 64 -15.56 12.83 4.76
CA THR A 64 -14.66 12.27 3.74
C THR A 64 -14.07 10.95 4.22
N PRO A 65 -14.01 9.91 3.38
CA PRO A 65 -13.37 8.65 3.75
C PRO A 65 -11.93 8.86 4.18
N THR A 66 -11.59 8.28 5.33
CA THR A 66 -10.25 8.21 5.87
C THR A 66 -9.34 7.40 4.95
N GLY A 67 -8.02 7.57 5.07
CA GLY A 67 -7.07 6.76 4.32
C GLY A 67 -7.24 5.25 4.54
N ARG A 68 -7.72 4.86 5.74
CA ARG A 68 -8.07 3.48 6.05
C ARG A 68 -9.24 2.97 5.20
N GLU A 69 -10.30 3.77 5.07
CA GLU A 69 -11.46 3.42 4.25
C GLU A 69 -11.09 3.34 2.77
N ILE A 70 -10.32 4.31 2.26
CA ILE A 70 -9.85 4.30 0.87
C ILE A 70 -8.98 3.08 0.59
N PHE A 71 -8.05 2.74 1.48
CA PHE A 71 -7.27 1.50 1.34
C PHE A 71 -8.19 0.26 1.27
N GLY A 72 -9.21 0.22 2.12
CA GLY A 72 -10.22 -0.84 2.11
C GLY A 72 -10.99 -0.94 0.80
N ILE A 73 -11.45 0.19 0.27
CA ILE A 73 -12.14 0.28 -1.02
C ILE A 73 -11.25 -0.26 -2.14
N LEU A 74 -10.03 0.27 -2.28
CA LEU A 74 -9.09 -0.15 -3.31
C LEU A 74 -8.74 -1.64 -3.21
N TYR A 75 -8.50 -2.15 -1.99
CA TYR A 75 -8.23 -3.56 -1.77
C TYR A 75 -9.42 -4.43 -2.22
N ASN A 76 -10.64 -4.04 -1.84
CA ASN A 76 -11.86 -4.78 -2.18
C ASN A 76 -12.18 -4.72 -3.68
N GLU A 77 -11.88 -3.61 -4.36
CA GLU A 77 -12.02 -3.50 -5.82
C GLU A 77 -11.11 -4.51 -6.53
N ILE A 78 -9.83 -4.60 -6.13
CA ILE A 78 -8.90 -5.58 -6.69
C ILE A 78 -9.38 -7.02 -6.44
N VAL A 79 -9.78 -7.34 -5.21
CA VAL A 79 -10.28 -8.69 -4.87
C VAL A 79 -11.58 -9.01 -5.61
N GLY A 80 -12.50 -8.05 -5.70
CA GLY A 80 -13.78 -8.19 -6.40
C GLY A 80 -13.60 -8.40 -7.91
N ALA A 81 -12.54 -7.83 -8.49
CA ALA A 81 -12.14 -8.07 -9.88
C ALA A 81 -11.40 -9.42 -10.08
N GLY A 82 -11.30 -10.27 -9.05
CA GLY A 82 -10.66 -11.58 -9.11
C GLY A 82 -9.18 -11.58 -8.70
N GLY A 83 -8.65 -10.46 -8.22
CA GLY A 83 -7.28 -10.34 -7.74
C GLY A 83 -7.02 -11.22 -6.51
N LYS A 84 -6.10 -12.18 -6.65
CA LYS A 84 -5.62 -13.01 -5.53
C LYS A 84 -4.39 -12.34 -4.90
N ILE A 85 -4.61 -11.54 -3.87
CA ILE A 85 -3.53 -10.82 -3.17
C ILE A 85 -2.73 -11.77 -2.30
N GLU A 86 -1.47 -11.99 -2.67
CA GLU A 86 -0.48 -12.83 -1.98
C GLU A 86 0.44 -12.00 -1.09
N ALA A 87 0.69 -10.75 -1.47
CA ALA A 87 1.43 -9.79 -0.66
C ALA A 87 0.91 -8.36 -0.79
N ILE A 88 1.11 -7.58 0.26
CA ILE A 88 0.95 -6.11 0.25
C ILE A 88 2.35 -5.51 0.23
N ILE A 89 2.61 -4.60 -0.71
CA ILE A 89 3.91 -3.97 -0.91
C ILE A 89 3.87 -2.50 -0.48
N GLY A 90 4.67 -2.17 0.54
CA GLY A 90 4.97 -0.81 0.93
C GLY A 90 6.23 -0.31 0.23
N ASN A 91 6.09 0.60 -0.73
CA ASN A 91 7.21 1.31 -1.36
C ASN A 91 7.29 2.71 -0.78
N TRP A 92 8.17 2.95 0.18
CA TRP A 92 8.19 4.19 0.95
C TRP A 92 9.49 4.95 0.71
N ASN A 93 9.39 6.07 0.00
CA ASN A 93 10.47 7.04 -0.21
C ASN A 93 10.26 8.34 0.59
N GLN A 94 9.06 8.54 1.14
CA GLN A 94 8.69 9.68 1.96
C GLN A 94 7.35 9.39 2.69
N GLY A 95 6.94 10.30 3.57
CA GLY A 95 5.63 10.29 4.22
C GLY A 95 5.56 9.47 5.51
N THR A 96 4.36 9.42 6.09
CA THR A 96 4.15 9.00 7.49
C THR A 96 4.51 7.54 7.77
N ASN A 97 4.44 6.64 6.79
CA ASN A 97 4.91 5.25 6.97
C ASN A 97 6.43 5.20 7.20
N LEU A 98 7.21 5.88 6.36
CA LEU A 98 8.67 5.92 6.48
C LEU A 98 9.10 6.65 7.75
N GLU A 99 8.45 7.78 8.07
CA GLU A 99 8.68 8.54 9.29
C GLU A 99 8.43 7.69 10.54
N ARG A 100 7.28 7.00 10.59
CA ARG A 100 6.92 6.12 11.71
C ARG A 100 7.90 4.95 11.83
N LEU A 101 8.24 4.29 10.73
CA LEU A 101 9.24 3.22 10.73
C LEU A 101 10.57 3.71 11.30
N ASN A 102 11.10 4.81 10.76
CA ASN A 102 12.38 5.37 11.19
C ASN A 102 12.37 5.80 12.66
N LYS A 103 11.25 6.35 13.15
CA LYS A 103 11.10 6.65 14.57
C LYS A 103 11.24 5.38 15.42
N LEU A 104 10.50 4.32 15.08
CA LEU A 104 10.51 3.06 15.83
C LEU A 104 11.88 2.37 15.80
N LEU A 105 12.58 2.42 14.66
CA LEU A 105 13.93 1.89 14.54
C LEU A 105 14.94 2.62 15.45
N ARG A 106 14.83 3.96 15.57
CA ARG A 106 15.63 4.73 16.55
C ARG A 106 15.30 4.34 17.99
N ASP A 107 14.04 4.02 18.25
CA ASP A 107 13.57 3.49 19.54
C ASP A 107 13.93 2.00 19.74
N LYS A 108 14.77 1.43 18.85
CA LYS A 108 15.29 0.04 18.89
C LYS A 108 14.21 -1.04 18.76
N VAL A 109 13.04 -0.70 18.22
CA VAL A 109 12.03 -1.70 17.85
C VAL A 109 12.56 -2.52 16.67
N PRO A 110 12.47 -3.87 16.70
CA PRO A 110 12.89 -4.70 15.58
C PRO A 110 12.18 -4.32 14.27
N PHE A 111 12.88 -4.46 13.15
CA PHE A 111 12.38 -3.99 11.85
C PHE A 111 10.99 -4.51 11.49
N ASP A 112 10.75 -5.82 11.66
CA ASP A 112 9.47 -6.43 11.32
C ASP A 112 8.33 -5.89 12.18
N GLU A 113 8.55 -5.76 13.48
CA GLU A 113 7.57 -5.16 14.41
C GLU A 113 7.33 -3.68 14.08
N ALA A 114 8.40 -2.93 13.80
CA ALA A 114 8.31 -1.53 13.43
C ALA A 114 7.51 -1.32 12.12
N ALA A 115 7.72 -2.19 11.13
CA ALA A 115 6.99 -2.16 9.87
C ALA A 115 5.50 -2.45 10.06
N LEU A 116 5.14 -3.42 10.91
CA LEU A 116 3.75 -3.74 11.24
C LEU A 116 3.05 -2.60 11.98
N GLN A 117 3.78 -1.81 12.77
CA GLN A 117 3.26 -0.63 13.46
C GLN A 117 3.09 0.63 12.57
N THR A 118 3.34 0.53 11.26
CA THR A 118 3.04 1.60 10.30
C THR A 118 1.58 1.56 9.84
N PHE A 119 1.10 2.59 9.12
CA PHE A 119 -0.25 2.57 8.55
C PHE A 119 -0.47 1.37 7.61
N THR A 120 0.46 1.16 6.68
CA THR A 120 0.39 0.05 5.71
C THR A 120 0.50 -1.29 6.44
N GLY A 121 1.42 -1.39 7.40
CA GLY A 121 1.56 -2.59 8.24
C GLY A 121 0.28 -2.93 9.00
N GLY A 122 -0.36 -1.95 9.64
CA GLY A 122 -1.63 -2.15 10.32
C GLY A 122 -2.76 -2.57 9.39
N GLN A 123 -2.81 -2.03 8.16
CA GLN A 123 -3.76 -2.46 7.13
C GLN A 123 -3.49 -3.89 6.66
N ALA A 124 -2.22 -4.28 6.54
CA ALA A 124 -1.81 -5.63 6.18
C ALA A 124 -2.18 -6.64 7.29
N GLN A 125 -1.88 -6.32 8.55
CA GLN A 125 -2.21 -7.17 9.70
C GLN A 125 -3.71 -7.44 9.82
N GLN A 126 -4.56 -6.42 9.62
CA GLN A 126 -6.02 -6.56 9.62
C GLN A 126 -6.54 -7.57 8.59
N ARG A 127 -5.72 -7.92 7.58
CA ARG A 127 -6.05 -8.84 6.49
C ARG A 127 -5.24 -10.14 6.55
N GLY A 128 -4.54 -10.38 7.67
CA GLY A 128 -3.77 -11.59 7.92
C GLY A 128 -2.35 -11.60 7.34
N PHE A 129 -1.87 -10.48 6.78
CA PHE A 129 -0.50 -10.34 6.25
C PHE A 129 0.43 -9.85 7.36
N THR A 130 0.94 -10.77 8.17
CA THR A 130 1.74 -10.46 9.37
C THR A 130 3.23 -10.76 9.22
N LYS A 131 3.64 -11.49 8.18
CA LYS A 131 5.06 -11.75 7.90
C LYS A 131 5.64 -10.58 7.12
N VAL A 132 6.74 -10.02 7.61
CA VAL A 132 7.41 -8.88 6.99
C VAL A 132 8.70 -9.35 6.32
N LYS A 133 9.00 -8.80 5.16
CA LYS A 133 10.30 -8.95 4.50
C LYS A 133 10.72 -7.62 3.88
N ARG A 134 11.92 -7.16 4.22
CA ARG A 134 12.56 -6.08 3.47
C ARG A 134 13.03 -6.61 2.12
N ILE A 135 12.52 -6.04 1.03
CA ILE A 135 12.84 -6.44 -0.34
C ILE A 135 13.70 -5.40 -1.09
N GLY A 136 13.94 -4.23 -0.49
CA GLY A 136 14.84 -3.21 -1.03
C GLY A 136 14.89 -1.95 -0.17
N GLY A 137 15.72 -0.99 -0.55
CA GLY A 137 15.82 0.33 0.10
C GLY A 137 17.23 0.89 0.17
N THR A 138 17.34 2.13 0.64
CA THR A 138 18.60 2.83 0.89
C THR A 138 18.64 3.27 2.35
N LEU A 139 19.66 2.81 3.10
CA LEU A 139 19.90 3.25 4.47
C LEU A 139 20.41 4.69 4.52
N ASN A 140 20.06 5.40 5.59
CA ASN A 140 20.73 6.63 5.97
C ASN A 140 22.18 6.34 6.46
N PRO A 141 23.06 7.36 6.48
CA PRO A 141 24.41 7.23 7.03
C PRO A 141 24.49 6.78 8.50
N ASP A 142 23.39 6.92 9.26
CA ASP A 142 23.30 6.45 10.64
C ASP A 142 23.26 4.91 10.77
N GLY A 143 23.09 4.18 9.66
CA GLY A 143 23.02 2.72 9.63
C GLY A 143 21.78 2.12 10.30
N VAL A 144 20.84 2.94 10.78
CA VAL A 144 19.65 2.52 11.53
C VAL A 144 18.38 2.87 10.77
N THR A 145 18.30 4.08 10.20
CA THR A 145 17.10 4.58 9.52
C THR A 145 17.23 4.51 8.01
N TRP A 146 16.12 4.69 7.30
CA TRP A 146 16.02 4.53 5.86
C TRP A 146 15.69 5.85 5.16
N GLN A 147 16.37 6.10 4.04
CA GLN A 147 15.98 7.14 3.06
C GLN A 147 14.81 6.67 2.21
N SER A 148 14.83 5.38 1.87
CA SER A 148 13.76 4.70 1.15
C SER A 148 13.75 3.23 1.55
N VAL A 149 12.58 2.59 1.54
CA VAL A 149 12.48 1.16 1.86
C VAL A 149 11.31 0.54 1.11
N ASN A 150 11.54 -0.68 0.60
CA ASN A 150 10.51 -1.52 0.02
C ASN A 150 10.27 -2.71 0.93
N ILE A 151 9.03 -2.90 1.36
CA ILE A 151 8.63 -3.90 2.34
C ILE A 151 7.49 -4.73 1.76
N GLU A 152 7.62 -6.04 1.90
CA GLU A 152 6.62 -7.02 1.55
C GLU A 152 5.95 -7.55 2.83
N PHE A 153 4.62 -7.47 2.87
CA PHE A 153 3.79 -8.07 3.91
C PHE A 153 3.08 -9.29 3.33
N THR A 154 3.39 -10.49 3.84
CA THR A 154 2.82 -11.77 3.40
C THR A 154 2.05 -12.43 4.54
N ARG A 155 1.17 -13.38 4.20
CA ARG A 155 0.58 -14.26 5.20
C ARG A 155 1.65 -15.20 5.76
N PRO A 156 1.55 -15.62 7.03
CA PRO A 156 2.32 -16.77 7.50
C PRO A 156 2.03 -17.96 6.59
N SER A 157 3.06 -18.70 6.19
CA SER A 157 2.87 -19.99 5.54
C SER A 157 2.00 -20.86 6.46
N GLY A 158 0.91 -21.43 5.95
CA GLY A 158 0.08 -22.35 6.74
C GLY A 158 0.94 -23.51 7.25
N ASN A 159 0.85 -23.79 8.55
CA ASN A 159 1.25 -25.09 9.11
C ASN A 159 0.26 -26.16 8.66
#